data_AF-A0A1F7F7S7-F1
#
_entry.id   AF-A0A1F7F7S7-F1
#
_cell.length_a   1.000
_cell.length_b   1.000
_cell.length_c   1.000
_cell.angle_alpha   90.00
_cell.angle_beta   90.00
_cell.angle_gamma   90.00
#
_symmetry.space_group_name_H-M   'P 1'
#
loop_
_entity.id
_entity.type
_entity.pdbx_description
1 polymer ?
#
loop_
_entity_poly.entity_id
_entity_poly.type
_entity_poly.pdbx_seq_one_letter_code
_entity_poly.pdbx_strand_id
1 'polypeptide(L)'
;MLNNIDWHNDKIFSVLLVALIAFVAWLSKRLIEKPFDDSRKTYFNFAEKRIRILSLIKTRLIYISLFPVNHKLKEELQNTLLSNGDLGLLNRDMLNMLIELSVNKEVNEKRLLNGISNIDSELALQIGKIKDEYSFYVRYSGVSPYKKVLGYIIITTKSILSLTLICLLSFLLIRFILGLTGLWIAISIIVILILVWLTEKHVLHKIK
;
A
#
# COMPACT_ATOMS: atom_id res chain seq x y z
N MET A 1 -25.09 -14.82 46.19
CA MET A 1 -24.10 -15.92 46.12
C MET A 1 -23.30 -15.83 44.83
N LEU A 2 -22.43 -14.82 44.71
CA LEU A 2 -21.53 -14.63 43.56
C LEU A 2 -20.11 -14.37 44.08
N ASN A 3 -19.64 -15.19 45.02
CA ASN A 3 -18.39 -14.92 45.73
C ASN A 3 -17.43 -16.11 45.87
N ASN A 4 -17.57 -17.15 45.03
CA ASN A 4 -16.63 -18.27 45.00
C ASN A 4 -16.37 -18.72 43.56
N ILE A 5 -15.87 -17.81 42.73
CA ILE A 5 -15.07 -18.24 41.58
C ILE A 5 -13.67 -18.45 42.16
N ASP A 6 -13.33 -19.70 42.41
CA ASP A 6 -12.04 -20.10 42.94
C ASP A 6 -10.99 -19.86 41.85
N TRP A 7 -10.27 -18.74 41.94
CA TRP A 7 -9.23 -18.32 40.99
C TRP A 7 -7.99 -19.22 41.03
N HIS A 8 -7.99 -20.26 41.86
CA HIS A 8 -6.86 -21.18 42.07
C HIS A 8 -6.88 -22.42 41.18
N ASN A 9 -7.70 -22.43 40.14
CA ASN A 9 -7.71 -23.52 39.17
C ASN A 9 -6.78 -23.15 38.00
N ASP A 10 -5.49 -23.45 38.12
CA ASP A 10 -4.43 -23.15 37.12
C ASP A 10 -4.84 -23.52 35.68
N LYS A 11 -5.67 -24.55 35.54
CA LYS A 11 -6.25 -24.99 34.26
C LYS A 11 -7.16 -23.93 33.63
N ILE A 12 -8.04 -23.29 34.40
CA ILE A 12 -8.97 -22.28 33.89
C ILE A 12 -8.18 -21.04 33.45
N PHE A 13 -7.21 -20.61 34.25
CA PHE A 13 -6.33 -19.50 33.90
C PHE A 13 -5.54 -19.79 32.61
N SER A 14 -4.98 -21.00 32.48
CA SER A 14 -4.25 -21.40 31.27
C SER A 14 -5.12 -21.41 30.01
N VAL A 15 -6.36 -21.90 30.10
CA VAL A 15 -7.31 -21.93 28.97
C VAL A 15 -7.71 -20.51 28.57
N LEU A 16 -7.94 -19.63 29.54
CA LEU A 16 -8.31 -18.24 29.29
C LEU A 16 -7.16 -17.46 28.65
N LEU A 17 -5.92 -17.73 29.05
CA LEU A 17 -4.71 -17.15 28.47
C LEU A 17 -4.49 -17.63 27.02
N VAL A 18 -4.65 -18.93 26.76
CA VAL A 18 -4.58 -19.49 25.39
C VAL A 18 -5.68 -18.92 24.49
N ALA A 19 -6.91 -18.80 25.00
CA ALA A 19 -8.03 -18.21 24.27
C ALA A 19 -7.77 -16.73 23.95
N LEU A 20 -7.16 -15.98 24.88
CA LEU A 20 -6.79 -14.58 24.66
C LEU A 20 -5.68 -14.43 23.63
N ILE A 21 -4.65 -15.29 23.66
CA ILE A 21 -3.60 -15.34 22.63
C ILE A 21 -4.20 -15.68 21.26
N ALA A 22 -5.08 -16.67 21.19
CA ALA A 22 -5.74 -17.07 19.95
C ALA A 22 -6.64 -15.95 19.39
N PHE A 23 -7.38 -15.26 20.26
CA PHE A 23 -8.20 -14.12 19.90
C PHE A 23 -7.36 -12.96 19.37
N VAL A 24 -6.26 -12.63 20.05
CA VAL A 24 -5.30 -11.63 19.61
C VAL A 24 -4.71 -11.98 18.25
N ALA A 25 -4.24 -13.23 18.05
CA ALA A 25 -3.70 -13.68 16.78
C ALA A 25 -4.73 -13.59 15.65
N TRP A 26 -5.98 -13.97 15.93
CA TRP A 26 -7.10 -13.84 14.99
C TRP A 26 -7.40 -12.37 14.67
N LEU A 27 -7.39 -11.49 15.67
CA LEU A 27 -7.61 -10.06 15.52
C LEU A 27 -6.51 -9.42 14.65
N SER A 28 -5.24 -9.71 14.93
CA SER A 28 -4.11 -9.25 14.11
C SER A 28 -4.22 -9.72 12.67
N LYS A 29 -4.57 -10.99 12.44
CA LYS A 29 -4.78 -11.54 11.09
C LYS A 29 -5.91 -10.83 10.33
N ARG A 30 -7.01 -10.50 11.01
CA ARG A 30 -8.15 -9.82 10.36
C ARG A 30 -7.96 -8.32 10.16
N LEU A 31 -7.43 -7.62 11.16
CA LEU A 31 -7.34 -6.16 11.16
C LEU A 31 -6.08 -5.64 10.48
N ILE A 32 -5.03 -6.45 10.40
CA ILE A 32 -3.75 -6.05 9.82
C ILE A 32 -3.56 -6.79 8.50
N GLU A 33 -3.39 -8.11 8.50
CA GLU A 33 -2.99 -8.82 7.27
C GLU A 33 -4.04 -8.67 6.15
N LYS A 34 -5.32 -8.89 6.46
CA LYS A 34 -6.38 -8.85 5.45
C LYS A 34 -6.51 -7.49 4.73
N PRO A 35 -6.66 -6.33 5.40
CA PRO A 35 -6.77 -5.06 4.70
C PRO A 35 -5.48 -4.70 3.96
N PHE A 36 -4.31 -5.10 4.44
CA PHE A 36 -3.06 -4.90 3.71
C PHE A 36 -3.02 -5.73 2.42
N ASP A 37 -3.41 -7.00 2.47
CA ASP A 37 -3.49 -7.86 1.28
C ASP A 37 -4.54 -7.37 0.28
N ASP A 38 -5.71 -6.94 0.75
CA ASP A 38 -6.77 -6.39 -0.09
C ASP A 38 -6.34 -5.05 -0.73
N SER A 39 -5.70 -4.17 0.05
CA SER A 39 -5.14 -2.90 -0.46
C SER A 39 -4.08 -3.15 -1.52
N ARG A 40 -3.22 -4.14 -1.29
CA ARG A 40 -2.17 -4.54 -2.22
C ARG A 40 -2.73 -5.09 -3.52
N LYS A 41 -3.69 -6.00 -3.46
CA LYS A 41 -4.39 -6.52 -4.64
C LYS A 41 -5.06 -5.40 -5.42
N THR A 42 -5.68 -4.45 -4.73
CA THR A 42 -6.31 -3.28 -5.33
C THR A 42 -5.27 -2.38 -6.02
N TYR A 43 -4.14 -2.13 -5.36
CA TYR A 43 -3.02 -1.37 -5.94
C TYR A 43 -2.48 -2.01 -7.21
N PHE A 44 -2.23 -3.32 -7.22
CA PHE A 44 -1.76 -4.02 -8.41
C PHE A 44 -2.78 -3.99 -9.55
N ASN A 45 -4.04 -4.24 -9.26
CA ASN A 45 -5.11 -4.15 -10.26
C ASN A 45 -5.19 -2.74 -10.87
N PHE A 46 -5.02 -1.70 -10.04
CA PHE A 46 -5.01 -0.32 -10.49
C PHE A 46 -3.77 -0.01 -11.34
N ALA A 47 -2.58 -0.42 -10.89
CA ALA A 47 -1.32 -0.22 -11.60
C ALA A 47 -1.32 -0.94 -12.96
N GLU A 48 -1.83 -2.17 -13.02
CA GLU A 48 -1.95 -2.95 -14.26
C GLU A 48 -2.91 -2.26 -15.25
N LYS A 49 -4.08 -1.81 -14.78
CA LYS A 49 -5.01 -1.02 -15.61
C LYS A 49 -4.34 0.23 -16.16
N ARG A 50 -3.64 0.98 -15.30
CA ARG A 50 -2.93 2.21 -15.68
C ARG A 50 -1.85 1.95 -16.74
N ILE A 51 -1.04 0.89 -16.57
CA ILE A 51 -0.03 0.48 -17.57
C ILE A 51 -0.70 0.11 -18.89
N ARG A 52 -1.80 -0.65 -18.87
CA ARG A 52 -2.53 -1.04 -20.07
C ARG A 52 -3.01 0.17 -20.87
N ILE A 53 -3.59 1.16 -20.20
CA ILE A 53 -4.08 2.39 -20.85
C ILE A 53 -2.93 3.23 -21.39
N LEU A 54 -1.87 3.44 -20.60
CA LEU A 54 -0.70 4.19 -21.05
C LEU A 54 -0.05 3.53 -22.27
N SER A 55 0.05 2.19 -22.29
CA SER A 55 0.54 1.45 -23.44
C SER A 55 -0.35 1.61 -24.68
N LEU A 56 -1.67 1.53 -24.52
CA LEU A 56 -2.62 1.72 -25.61
C LEU A 56 -2.52 3.14 -26.20
N ILE A 57 -2.44 4.16 -25.34
CA ILE A 57 -2.30 5.56 -25.74
C ILE A 57 -0.97 5.78 -26.46
N LYS A 58 0.13 5.24 -25.93
CA LYS A 58 1.45 5.29 -26.58
C LYS A 58 1.36 4.74 -28.00
N THR A 59 0.79 3.55 -28.16
CA THR A 59 0.64 2.91 -29.47
C THR A 59 -0.16 3.79 -30.44
N ARG A 60 -1.26 4.40 -29.97
CA ARG A 60 -2.08 5.31 -30.80
C ARG A 60 -1.32 6.59 -31.18
N LEU A 61 -0.55 7.18 -30.27
CA LEU A 61 0.29 8.34 -30.58
C LEU A 61 1.39 8.01 -31.59
N ILE A 62 1.98 6.82 -31.51
CA ILE A 62 2.95 6.34 -32.52
C ILE A 62 2.27 6.18 -33.88
N TYR A 63 1.04 5.64 -33.93
CA TYR A 63 0.32 5.58 -35.20
C TYR A 63 0.01 6.97 -35.77
N ILE A 64 -0.34 7.94 -34.92
CA ILE A 64 -0.54 9.34 -35.34
C ILE A 64 0.78 9.95 -35.84
N SER A 65 1.93 9.60 -35.24
CA SER A 65 3.24 10.09 -35.71
C SER A 65 3.58 9.55 -37.10
N LEU A 66 3.24 8.28 -37.35
CA LEU A 66 3.49 7.62 -38.63
C LEU A 66 2.52 8.05 -39.73
N PHE A 67 1.27 8.37 -39.37
CA PHE A 67 0.21 8.72 -40.32
C PHE A 67 -0.54 10.00 -39.89
N PRO A 68 0.11 11.18 -39.93
CA PRO A 68 -0.42 12.41 -39.32
C PRO A 68 -1.68 12.97 -40.00
N VAL A 69 -1.91 12.64 -41.28
CA VAL A 69 -3.07 13.11 -42.07
C VAL A 69 -4.31 12.24 -41.83
N ASN A 70 -4.16 11.07 -41.19
CA ASN A 70 -5.28 10.16 -40.99
C ASN A 70 -6.15 10.58 -39.81
N HIS A 71 -7.25 11.28 -40.10
CA HIS A 71 -8.20 11.77 -39.10
C HIS A 71 -8.86 10.64 -38.28
N LYS A 72 -8.99 9.42 -38.82
CA LYS A 72 -9.55 8.28 -38.09
C LYS A 72 -8.72 7.90 -36.86
N LEU A 73 -7.39 8.06 -36.92
CA LEU A 73 -6.51 7.76 -35.79
C LEU A 73 -6.71 8.75 -34.62
N LYS A 74 -7.05 10.00 -34.95
CA LYS A 74 -7.38 11.02 -33.94
C LYS A 74 -8.75 10.75 -33.31
N GLU A 75 -9.75 10.38 -34.10
CA GLU A 75 -11.06 9.93 -33.58
C GLU A 75 -10.94 8.69 -32.71
N GLU A 76 -10.11 7.74 -33.12
CA GLU A 76 -9.77 6.56 -32.33
C GLU A 76 -9.12 6.92 -30.98
N LEU A 77 -8.19 7.88 -30.96
CA LEU A 77 -7.62 8.41 -29.73
C LEU A 77 -8.70 9.07 -28.85
N GLN A 78 -9.58 9.90 -29.42
CA GLN A 78 -10.70 10.50 -28.69
C GLN A 78 -11.65 9.45 -28.11
N ASN A 79 -12.02 8.45 -28.90
CA ASN A 79 -12.86 7.36 -28.44
C ASN A 79 -12.20 6.59 -27.30
N THR A 80 -10.88 6.42 -27.32
CA THR A 80 -10.15 5.78 -26.22
C THR A 80 -10.18 6.60 -24.94
N LEU A 81 -10.04 7.92 -25.07
CA LEU A 81 -10.14 8.84 -23.96
C LEU A 81 -11.56 8.84 -23.38
N LEU A 82 -12.60 8.78 -24.21
CA LEU A 82 -13.99 8.93 -23.78
C LEU A 82 -14.68 7.61 -23.37
N SER A 83 -14.30 6.47 -23.98
CA SER A 83 -15.09 5.22 -23.95
C SER A 83 -15.13 4.51 -22.59
N ASN A 84 -14.20 4.76 -21.67
CA ASN A 84 -13.99 3.82 -20.55
C ASN A 84 -13.89 4.44 -19.14
N GLY A 85 -14.08 5.75 -18.97
CA GLY A 85 -13.82 6.40 -17.66
C GLY A 85 -12.34 6.32 -17.21
N ASP A 86 -11.49 5.78 -18.08
CA ASP A 86 -10.05 5.54 -17.90
C ASP A 86 -9.23 6.85 -17.80
N LEU A 87 -9.87 8.00 -18.06
CA LEU A 87 -9.30 9.33 -17.89
C LEU A 87 -8.78 9.58 -16.47
N GLY A 88 -9.46 9.01 -15.46
CA GLY A 88 -9.06 9.12 -14.06
C GLY A 88 -7.72 8.45 -13.74
N LEU A 89 -7.18 7.65 -14.68
CA LEU A 89 -5.90 6.95 -14.53
C LEU A 89 -4.72 7.73 -15.14
N LEU A 90 -5.00 8.83 -15.84
CA LEU A 90 -4.02 9.70 -16.45
C LEU A 90 -3.74 10.92 -15.56
N ASN A 91 -2.50 11.41 -15.60
CA ASN A 91 -2.20 12.70 -14.98
C ASN A 91 -2.88 13.82 -15.78
N ARG A 92 -3.26 14.91 -15.10
CA ARG A 92 -3.92 16.08 -15.69
C ARG A 92 -3.15 16.63 -16.89
N ASP A 93 -1.82 16.72 -16.78
CA ASP A 93 -0.98 17.26 -17.85
C ASP A 93 -0.97 16.35 -19.10
N MET A 94 -0.93 15.03 -18.89
CA MET A 94 -1.05 14.05 -19.97
C MET A 94 -2.44 14.12 -20.61
N LEU A 95 -3.49 14.22 -19.82
CA LEU A 95 -4.85 14.33 -20.33
C LEU A 95 -5.03 15.56 -21.22
N ASN A 96 -4.60 16.74 -20.73
CA ASN A 96 -4.69 17.99 -21.50
C ASN A 96 -3.93 17.90 -22.83
N MET A 97 -2.73 17.34 -22.79
CA MET A 97 -1.91 17.12 -23.98
C MET A 97 -2.60 16.19 -24.99
N LEU A 98 -3.16 15.08 -24.52
CA LEU A 98 -3.85 14.10 -25.37
C LEU A 98 -5.11 14.68 -25.99
N ILE A 99 -5.89 15.45 -25.23
CA ILE A 99 -7.06 16.17 -25.74
C ILE A 99 -6.63 17.13 -26.86
N GLU A 100 -5.62 17.95 -26.61
CA GLU A 100 -5.13 18.92 -27.59
C GLU A 100 -4.62 18.25 -28.87
N LEU A 101 -3.84 17.16 -28.75
CA LEU A 101 -3.36 16.36 -29.89
C LEU A 101 -4.49 15.69 -30.67
N SER A 102 -5.57 15.31 -29.98
CA SER A 102 -6.72 14.65 -30.58
C SER A 102 -7.67 15.61 -31.31
N VAL A 103 -7.72 16.88 -30.90
CA VAL A 103 -8.65 17.89 -31.45
C VAL A 103 -8.00 18.75 -32.53
N ASN A 104 -6.70 19.04 -32.42
CA ASN A 104 -6.03 19.89 -33.39
C ASN A 104 -5.97 19.26 -34.79
N LYS A 105 -6.28 20.05 -35.83
CA LYS A 105 -6.23 19.61 -37.23
C LYS A 105 -4.81 19.22 -37.65
N GLU A 106 -3.83 20.05 -37.32
CA GLU A 106 -2.42 19.80 -37.62
C GLU A 106 -1.73 19.04 -36.47
N VAL A 107 -0.84 18.11 -36.82
CA VAL A 107 -0.04 17.38 -35.83
C VAL A 107 1.23 18.17 -35.55
N ASN A 108 1.35 18.73 -34.34
CA ASN A 108 2.61 19.32 -33.89
C ASN A 108 3.57 18.19 -33.46
N GLU A 109 4.49 17.84 -34.34
CA GLU A 109 5.43 16.73 -34.17
C GLU A 109 6.26 16.84 -32.88
N LYS A 110 6.74 18.05 -32.54
CA LYS A 110 7.52 18.28 -31.31
C LYS A 110 6.69 17.98 -30.06
N ARG A 111 5.43 18.39 -30.03
CA ARG A 111 4.52 18.08 -28.91
C ARG A 111 4.16 16.60 -28.85
N LEU A 112 3.95 15.96 -30.00
CA LEU A 112 3.65 14.55 -30.10
C LEU A 112 4.80 13.70 -29.53
N LEU A 113 6.03 13.99 -29.95
CA LEU A 113 7.23 13.30 -29.47
C LEU A 113 7.47 13.54 -27.97
N ASN A 114 7.29 14.77 -27.49
CA ASN A 114 7.31 15.05 -26.05
C ASN A 114 6.23 14.26 -25.31
N GLY A 115 5.05 14.10 -25.90
CA GLY A 115 3.97 13.31 -25.32
C GLY A 115 4.29 11.83 -25.19
N ILE A 116 4.88 11.24 -26.23
CA ILE A 116 5.35 9.85 -26.23
C ILE A 116 6.44 9.67 -25.16
N SER A 117 7.41 10.58 -25.08
CA SER A 117 8.48 10.54 -24.07
C SER A 117 7.93 10.63 -22.65
N ASN A 118 6.96 11.52 -22.40
CA ASN A 118 6.31 11.64 -21.10
C ASN A 118 5.58 10.34 -20.72
N ILE A 119 4.84 9.73 -21.64
CA ILE A 119 4.18 8.44 -21.40
C ILE A 119 5.20 7.34 -21.11
N ASP A 120 6.34 7.34 -21.80
CA ASP A 120 7.40 6.36 -21.59
C ASP A 120 8.04 6.48 -20.20
N SER A 121 8.32 7.70 -19.75
CA SER A 121 8.79 7.91 -18.39
C SER A 121 7.78 7.44 -17.34
N GLU A 122 6.49 7.70 -17.53
CA GLU A 122 5.46 7.26 -16.58
C GLU A 122 5.32 5.73 -16.59
N LEU A 123 5.32 5.10 -17.77
CA LEU A 123 5.31 3.63 -17.90
C LEU A 123 6.51 3.02 -17.19
N ALA A 124 7.71 3.55 -17.39
CA ALA A 124 8.92 3.09 -16.73
C ALA A 124 8.82 3.21 -15.21
N LEU A 125 8.25 4.30 -14.69
CA LEU A 125 8.01 4.48 -13.26
C LEU A 125 7.00 3.45 -12.70
N GLN A 126 5.89 3.20 -13.39
CA GLN A 126 4.88 2.23 -12.94
C GLN A 126 5.42 0.80 -12.98
N ILE A 127 6.10 0.42 -14.07
CA ILE A 127 6.74 -0.89 -14.21
C ILE A 127 7.85 -1.05 -13.17
N GLY A 128 8.64 0.00 -12.93
CA GLY A 128 9.67 0.04 -11.90
C GLY A 128 9.11 -0.27 -10.51
N LYS A 129 8.02 0.39 -10.11
CA LYS A 129 7.34 0.13 -8.83
C LYS A 129 6.87 -1.32 -8.70
N ILE A 130 6.25 -1.87 -9.74
CA ILE A 130 5.81 -3.28 -9.76
C ILE A 130 7.03 -4.22 -9.65
N LYS A 131 8.11 -3.92 -10.37
CA LYS A 131 9.35 -4.71 -10.35
C LYS A 131 10.03 -4.66 -8.99
N ASP A 132 10.09 -3.49 -8.36
CA ASP A 132 10.68 -3.31 -7.03
C ASP A 132 9.88 -4.10 -6.01
N GLU A 133 8.56 -4.02 -6.06
CA GLU A 133 7.71 -4.81 -5.19
C GLU A 133 7.86 -6.31 -5.46
N TYR A 134 7.82 -6.74 -6.72
CA TYR A 134 8.09 -8.14 -7.08
C TYR A 134 9.46 -8.61 -6.58
N SER A 135 10.50 -7.79 -6.69
CA SER A 135 11.85 -8.10 -6.21
C SER A 135 11.92 -8.19 -4.68
N PHE A 136 11.16 -7.35 -3.96
CA PHE A 136 10.97 -7.46 -2.52
C PHE A 136 10.33 -8.82 -2.19
N TYR A 137 9.24 -9.19 -2.87
CA TYR A 137 8.62 -10.49 -2.66
C TYR A 137 9.58 -11.63 -2.98
N VAL A 138 10.27 -11.63 -4.12
CA VAL A 138 11.25 -12.68 -4.44
C VAL A 138 12.35 -12.78 -3.39
N ARG A 139 12.86 -11.66 -2.86
CA ARG A 139 13.90 -11.68 -1.82
C ARG A 139 13.43 -12.20 -0.46
N TYR A 140 12.16 -12.02 -0.11
CA TYR A 140 11.61 -12.36 1.21
C TYR A 140 10.69 -13.60 1.21
N SER A 141 10.09 -13.96 0.09
CA SER A 141 9.22 -15.14 -0.10
C SER A 141 9.90 -16.26 -0.91
N GLY A 142 10.90 -15.92 -1.73
CA GLY A 142 11.62 -16.85 -2.58
C GLY A 142 13.03 -17.20 -2.06
N VAL A 143 13.36 -18.48 -2.18
CA VAL A 143 14.72 -19.03 -2.35
C VAL A 143 15.56 -19.40 -1.10
N SER A 144 15.20 -19.10 0.15
CA SER A 144 15.85 -19.83 1.28
C SER A 144 14.98 -19.94 2.54
N PRO A 145 14.97 -21.11 3.23
CA PRO A 145 14.21 -21.29 4.47
C PRO A 145 14.61 -20.27 5.54
N TYR A 146 15.88 -19.88 5.58
CA TYR A 146 16.39 -18.85 6.52
C TYR A 146 15.78 -17.46 6.28
N LYS A 147 15.66 -17.02 5.02
CA LYS A 147 15.05 -15.71 4.70
C LYS A 147 13.54 -15.70 4.94
N LYS A 148 12.86 -16.83 4.76
CA LYS A 148 11.45 -16.99 5.17
C LYS A 148 11.30 -16.90 6.68
N VAL A 149 12.17 -17.57 7.45
CA VAL A 149 12.18 -17.47 8.92
C VAL A 149 12.46 -16.04 9.36
N LEU A 150 13.42 -15.32 8.75
CA LEU A 150 13.64 -13.90 9.01
C LEU A 150 12.45 -13.03 8.64
N GLY A 151 11.77 -13.32 7.52
CA GLY A 151 10.54 -12.64 7.12
C GLY A 151 9.44 -12.83 8.15
N TYR A 152 9.21 -14.07 8.58
CA TYR A 152 8.29 -14.38 9.68
C TYR A 152 8.68 -13.68 10.96
N ILE A 153 9.96 -13.69 11.36
CA ILE A 153 10.47 -12.98 12.53
C ILE A 153 10.12 -11.50 12.43
N ILE A 154 10.45 -10.83 11.32
CA ILE A 154 10.16 -9.40 11.12
C ILE A 154 8.66 -9.12 11.18
N ILE A 155 7.83 -9.96 10.55
CA ILE A 155 6.37 -9.83 10.58
C ILE A 155 5.86 -10.01 12.01
N THR A 156 6.28 -11.06 12.71
CA THR A 156 5.91 -11.28 14.12
C THR A 156 6.38 -10.16 15.03
N THR A 157 7.58 -9.61 14.85
CA THR A 157 8.06 -8.45 15.62
C THR A 157 7.18 -7.23 15.38
N LYS A 158 6.81 -6.94 14.13
CA LYS A 158 5.89 -5.83 13.81
C LYS A 158 4.51 -6.05 14.43
N SER A 159 3.99 -7.27 14.37
CA SER A 159 2.70 -7.62 14.97
C SER A 159 2.72 -7.52 16.49
N ILE A 160 3.80 -7.97 17.15
CA ILE A 160 4.00 -7.82 18.60
C ILE A 160 4.04 -6.33 18.97
N LEU A 161 4.78 -5.52 18.21
CA LEU A 161 4.91 -4.10 18.48
C LEU A 161 3.57 -3.36 18.30
N SER A 162 2.81 -3.70 17.27
CA SER A 162 1.43 -3.22 17.07
C SER A 162 0.51 -3.65 18.22
N LEU A 163 0.61 -4.90 18.67
CA LEU A 163 -0.17 -5.40 19.80
C LEU A 163 0.15 -4.65 21.09
N THR A 164 1.44 -4.46 21.39
CA THR A 164 1.86 -3.71 22.59
C THR A 164 1.33 -2.29 22.57
N LEU A 165 1.27 -1.67 21.39
CA LEU A 165 0.75 -0.31 21.24
C LEU A 165 -0.76 -0.27 21.48
N ILE A 166 -1.51 -1.22 20.92
CA ILE A 166 -2.96 -1.35 21.14
C ILE A 166 -3.26 -1.60 22.62
N CYS A 167 -2.56 -2.54 23.27
CA CYS A 167 -2.73 -2.80 24.70
C CYS A 167 -2.45 -1.55 25.56
N LEU A 168 -1.41 -0.80 25.22
CA LEU A 168 -1.03 0.42 25.94
C LEU A 168 -2.07 1.53 25.73
N LEU A 169 -2.64 1.66 24.53
CA LEU A 169 -3.71 2.59 24.22
C LEU A 169 -5.02 2.22 24.94
N SER A 170 -5.37 0.94 24.96
CA SER A 170 -6.50 0.43 25.75
C SER A 170 -6.30 0.64 27.25
N PHE A 171 -5.08 0.43 27.76
CA PHE A 171 -4.74 0.69 29.16
C PHE A 171 -4.89 2.18 29.52
N LEU A 172 -4.42 3.07 28.64
CA LEU A 172 -4.60 4.52 28.80
C LEU A 172 -6.08 4.92 28.79
N LEU A 173 -6.90 4.38 27.89
CA LEU A 173 -8.33 4.67 27.83
C LEU A 173 -9.06 4.19 29.10
N ILE A 174 -8.75 2.99 29.60
CA ILE A 174 -9.34 2.46 30.84
C ILE A 174 -8.94 3.35 32.03
N ARG A 175 -7.67 3.78 32.11
CA ARG A 175 -7.18 4.66 33.17
C ARG A 175 -7.75 6.07 33.10
N PHE A 176 -7.97 6.59 31.90
CA PHE A 176 -8.64 7.87 31.66
C PHE A 176 -10.10 7.84 32.16
N ILE A 177 -10.83 6.77 31.86
CA ILE A 177 -12.22 6.57 32.32
C ILE A 177 -12.28 6.40 33.85
N LEU A 178 -11.29 5.75 34.47
CA LEU A 178 -11.22 5.52 35.92
C LEU A 178 -10.62 6.68 36.74
N GLY A 179 -10.27 7.81 36.11
CA GLY A 179 -9.85 9.04 36.80
C GLY A 179 -8.54 8.93 37.60
N LEU A 180 -7.64 8.01 37.25
CA LEU A 180 -6.41 7.75 38.01
C LEU A 180 -5.19 8.51 37.44
N THR A 181 -4.67 9.43 38.27
CA THR A 181 -3.39 10.18 38.29
C THR A 181 -2.56 10.34 36.98
N GLY A 182 -2.28 11.59 36.62
CA GLY A 182 -1.53 12.01 35.42
C GLY A 182 -0.08 11.51 35.30
N LEU A 183 0.52 10.97 36.37
CA LEU A 183 1.88 10.39 36.35
C LEU A 183 1.98 9.13 35.46
N TRP A 184 0.96 8.26 35.46
CA TRP A 184 0.95 7.04 34.64
C TRP A 184 0.70 7.34 33.15
N ILE A 185 0.00 8.43 32.86
CA ILE A 185 -0.21 8.93 31.49
C ILE A 185 1.13 9.45 30.93
N ALA A 186 1.89 10.21 31.73
CA ALA A 186 3.21 10.69 31.34
C ALA A 186 4.20 9.54 31.05
N ILE A 187 4.22 8.51 31.91
CA ILE A 187 5.07 7.31 31.70
C ILE A 187 4.67 6.57 30.41
N SER A 188 3.37 6.43 30.13
CA SER A 188 2.88 5.78 28.91
C SER A 188 3.27 6.56 27.64
N ILE A 189 3.21 7.89 27.68
CA ILE A 189 3.63 8.75 26.56
C ILE A 189 5.14 8.61 26.31
N ILE A 190 5.95 8.56 27.37
CA ILE A 190 7.41 8.36 27.28
C ILE A 190 7.71 6.99 26.65
N VAL A 191 6.98 5.93 27.05
CA VAL A 191 7.15 4.59 26.47
C VAL A 191 6.75 4.56 24.99
N ILE A 192 5.68 5.25 24.59
CA ILE A 192 5.29 5.41 23.18
C ILE A 192 6.40 6.13 22.40
N LEU A 193 6.92 7.23 22.92
CA LEU A 193 8.01 8.01 22.30
C LEU A 193 9.28 7.17 22.11
N ILE A 194 9.65 6.36 23.11
CA ILE A 194 10.80 5.44 23.03
C ILE A 194 10.56 4.36 21.98
N LEU A 195 9.35 3.78 21.93
CA LEU A 195 8.98 2.78 20.92
C LEU A 195 9.01 3.37 19.51
N VAL A 196 8.47 4.58 19.31
CA VAL A 196 8.50 5.28 18.02
C VAL A 196 9.94 5.57 17.60
N TRP A 197 10.78 6.09 18.50
CA TRP A 197 12.20 6.35 18.23
C TRP A 197 12.98 5.08 17.85
N LEU A 198 12.71 3.94 18.52
CA LEU A 198 13.31 2.66 18.19
C LEU A 198 12.87 2.14 16.82
N THR A 199 11.59 2.34 16.45
CA THR A 199 11.10 1.96 15.12
C THR A 199 11.74 2.80 14.02
N GLU A 200 11.95 4.09 14.24
CA GLU A 200 12.56 5.00 13.28
C GLU A 200 14.05 4.66 13.06
N LYS A 201 14.79 4.38 14.14
CA LYS A 201 16.21 3.98 14.08
C LYS A 201 16.44 2.64 13.37
N HIS A 202 15.54 1.67 13.50
CA HIS A 202 15.65 0.38 12.82
C HIS A 202 15.22 0.42 11.35
N VAL A 203 14.36 1.36 10.95
CA VAL A 203 13.97 1.56 9.54
C VAL A 203 15.07 2.27 8.74
N LEU A 204 15.77 3.24 9.36
CA LEU A 204 16.82 4.02 8.68
C LEU A 204 18.11 3.24 8.38
N HIS A 205 18.45 2.20 9.16
CA HIS A 205 19.68 1.40 8.92
C HIS A 205 19.56 0.39 7.76
N LYS A 206 18.39 0.25 7.12
CA LYS A 206 18.18 -0.62 5.94
C LYS A 206 18.01 0.14 4.62
N ILE A 207 18.17 1.46 4.61
CA ILE A 207 18.06 2.33 3.42
C ILE A 207 19.41 3.00 3.08
N LYS A 208 20.53 2.45 3.54
CA LYS A 208 21.87 2.73 3.00
C LYS A 208 22.47 1.46 2.42
#